data_AF-A0AAU4NCG3-F1
#
_entry.id   AF-A0AAU4NCG3-F1
#
_cell.length_a   1.000
_cell.length_b   1.000
_cell.length_c   1.000
_cell.angle_alpha   90.00
_cell.angle_beta   90.00
_cell.angle_gamma   90.00
#
_symmetry.space_group_name_H-M   'P 1'
#
loop_
_entity.id
_entity.type
_entity.pdbx_description
1 polymer ?
#
loop_
_entity_poly.entity_id
_entity_poly.type
_entity_poly.pdbx_seq_one_letter_code
_entity_poly.pdbx_strand_id
1 'polypeptide(L)'
;MAPIRAAALAGHFGRDVERSVEKIVGIIEQGHQRGIDLLVLPDACLGGYLGDLARPDLEELPPALDEDGPELAVIAAAAGAMTVCVGYTERAALVRYNAAVCLTGDGVLGRHRKVHQPAGESLAYAAGDRFSAFDTPVGRMGMLIDYDKTFPEAARTLALDGARIIAALSAWPASVTDRASKLANDRQSRLFDLYDAARAAENQVVLLSSNHTGVTGSLRFLGQAKIVGPGGEVLCRTRDKGGLACCDIDVDAEVDRARRVLRHLDERRPDTYHSQASKETTCVSPS
;
A
#
# COMPACT_ATOMS: atom_id res chain seq x y z
N MET A 1 -0.33 7.24 22.27
CA MET A 1 1.09 6.92 21.99
C MET A 1 1.87 8.23 21.93
N ALA A 2 3.19 8.19 21.91
CA ALA A 2 3.98 9.37 21.59
C ALA A 2 3.80 9.73 20.09
N PRO A 3 4.03 11.00 19.69
CA PRO A 3 4.13 11.36 18.28
C PRO A 3 5.20 10.51 17.58
N ILE A 4 4.91 10.09 16.36
CA ILE A 4 5.84 9.34 15.50
C ILE A 4 6.30 10.22 14.35
N ARG A 5 7.49 9.96 13.83
CA ARG A 5 7.95 10.50 12.55
C ARG A 5 7.65 9.50 11.44
N ALA A 6 6.64 9.80 10.67
CA ALA A 6 6.15 8.94 9.59
C ALA A 6 6.76 9.35 8.24
N ALA A 7 6.98 8.39 7.35
CA ALA A 7 7.42 8.64 5.99
C ALA A 7 6.84 7.68 4.95
N ALA A 8 6.47 8.25 3.79
CA ALA A 8 6.07 7.50 2.61
C ALA A 8 7.02 7.81 1.44
N LEU A 9 7.47 6.76 0.74
CA LEU A 9 8.45 6.88 -0.33
C LEU A 9 7.81 7.02 -1.71
N ALA A 10 8.32 7.97 -2.49
CA ALA A 10 8.24 7.96 -3.95
C ALA A 10 9.58 7.46 -4.50
N GLY A 11 9.61 6.36 -5.24
CA GLY A 11 10.88 5.84 -5.75
C GLY A 11 10.74 4.79 -6.86
N HIS A 12 11.72 4.73 -7.76
CA HIS A 12 11.75 3.73 -8.84
C HIS A 12 12.44 2.44 -8.38
N PHE A 13 11.83 1.28 -8.59
CA PHE A 13 12.44 -0.03 -8.37
C PHE A 13 12.29 -0.91 -9.59
N GLY A 14 13.33 -1.69 -9.91
CA GLY A 14 13.40 -2.52 -11.11
C GLY A 14 13.35 -4.01 -10.79
N ARG A 15 13.63 -4.85 -11.81
CA ARG A 15 13.59 -6.33 -11.71
C ARG A 15 14.72 -6.95 -10.88
N ASP A 16 15.82 -6.24 -10.72
CA ASP A 16 16.98 -6.72 -9.97
C ASP A 16 16.69 -6.68 -8.45
N VAL A 17 16.54 -7.87 -7.87
CA VAL A 17 16.18 -8.06 -6.46
C VAL A 17 17.32 -7.65 -5.55
N GLU A 18 18.56 -8.05 -5.86
CA GLU A 18 19.74 -7.71 -5.04
C GLU A 18 19.91 -6.19 -4.96
N ARG A 19 19.86 -5.52 -6.11
CA ARG A 19 19.92 -4.05 -6.17
C ARG A 19 18.74 -3.38 -5.45
N SER A 20 17.56 -4.02 -5.48
CA SER A 20 16.40 -3.52 -4.76
C SER A 20 16.59 -3.62 -3.25
N VAL A 21 17.13 -4.74 -2.75
CA VAL A 21 17.47 -4.93 -1.34
C VAL A 21 18.51 -3.90 -0.89
N GLU A 22 19.62 -3.75 -1.62
CA GLU A 22 20.66 -2.75 -1.31
C GLU A 22 20.08 -1.33 -1.22
N LYS A 23 19.22 -0.97 -2.18
CA LYS A 23 18.56 0.33 -2.19
C LYS A 23 17.62 0.51 -1.00
N ILE A 24 16.84 -0.51 -0.65
CA ILE A 24 15.91 -0.45 0.48
C ILE A 24 16.68 -0.30 1.80
N VAL A 25 17.76 -1.07 1.99
CA VAL A 25 18.65 -0.95 3.15
C VAL A 25 19.20 0.47 3.27
N GLY A 26 19.74 1.04 2.20
CA GLY A 26 20.24 2.42 2.21
C GLY A 26 19.15 3.47 2.51
N ILE A 27 17.90 3.23 2.12
CA ILE A 27 16.76 4.11 2.46
C ILE A 27 16.41 3.98 3.96
N ILE A 28 16.44 2.77 4.51
CA ILE A 28 16.20 2.51 5.93
C ILE A 28 17.30 3.17 6.78
N GLU A 29 18.56 3.05 6.39
CA GLU A 29 19.68 3.72 7.07
C GLU A 29 19.52 5.25 7.09
N GLN A 30 19.12 5.84 5.96
CA GLN A 30 18.77 7.27 5.90
C GLN A 30 17.56 7.59 6.77
N GLY A 31 16.61 6.66 6.88
CA GLY A 31 15.45 6.81 7.77
C GLY A 31 15.86 6.84 9.23
N HIS A 32 16.77 5.96 9.66
CA HIS A 32 17.34 5.97 11.02
C HIS A 32 18.03 7.29 11.33
N GLN A 33 18.86 7.80 10.40
CA GLN A 33 19.52 9.11 10.56
C GLN A 33 18.53 10.27 10.69
N ARG A 34 17.32 10.12 10.15
CA ARG A 34 16.24 11.11 10.21
C ARG A 34 15.27 10.85 11.36
N GLY A 35 15.46 9.81 12.15
CA GLY A 35 14.57 9.39 13.24
C GLY A 35 13.18 8.98 12.74
N ILE A 36 13.08 8.29 11.60
CA ILE A 36 11.81 7.78 11.08
C ILE A 36 11.38 6.55 11.89
N ASP A 37 10.14 6.54 12.38
CA ASP A 37 9.57 5.42 13.13
C ASP A 37 8.74 4.48 12.23
N LEU A 38 8.08 5.04 11.20
CA LEU A 38 7.28 4.31 10.22
C LEU A 38 7.70 4.69 8.80
N LEU A 39 8.13 3.71 8.01
CA LEU A 39 8.48 3.87 6.60
C LEU A 39 7.61 2.98 5.71
N VAL A 40 6.89 3.60 4.77
CA VAL A 40 6.08 2.90 3.76
C VAL A 40 6.74 3.00 2.39
N LEU A 41 7.23 1.86 1.89
CA LEU A 41 7.82 1.74 0.55
C LEU A 41 6.73 1.49 -0.51
N PRO A 42 7.01 1.72 -1.81
CA PRO A 42 6.07 1.43 -2.89
C PRO A 42 5.68 -0.04 -2.97
N ASP A 43 4.58 -0.32 -3.68
CA ASP A 43 4.25 -1.67 -4.10
C ASP A 43 5.38 -2.25 -4.97
N ALA A 44 5.58 -3.57 -4.96
CA ALA A 44 6.56 -4.28 -5.79
C ALA A 44 7.96 -3.62 -5.80
N CYS A 45 8.40 -3.06 -4.66
CA CYS A 45 9.72 -2.45 -4.55
C CYS A 45 10.84 -3.51 -4.50
N LEU A 46 10.52 -4.76 -4.17
CA LEU A 46 11.39 -5.92 -4.39
C LEU A 46 11.01 -6.65 -5.68
N GLY A 47 11.84 -6.51 -6.71
CA GLY A 47 11.66 -7.21 -8.00
C GLY A 47 10.80 -6.47 -9.02
N GLY A 48 10.34 -5.25 -8.72
CA GLY A 48 9.70 -4.34 -9.66
C GLY A 48 8.26 -4.74 -10.04
N TYR A 49 7.53 -3.79 -10.60
CA TYR A 49 6.13 -4.00 -10.99
C TYR A 49 5.98 -4.54 -12.43
N LEU A 50 4.77 -4.94 -12.83
CA LEU A 50 4.47 -5.32 -14.22
C LEU A 50 4.83 -4.19 -15.20
N GLY A 51 5.32 -4.55 -16.39
CA GLY A 51 5.66 -3.58 -17.44
C GLY A 51 4.47 -3.10 -18.27
N ASP A 52 3.36 -3.84 -18.24
CA ASP A 52 2.14 -3.52 -18.98
C ASP A 52 0.90 -4.07 -18.24
N LEU A 53 -0.14 -3.26 -18.12
CA LEU A 53 -1.40 -3.62 -17.43
C LEU A 53 -2.50 -4.12 -18.35
N ALA A 54 -2.38 -3.92 -19.66
CA ALA A 54 -3.33 -4.42 -20.64
C ALA A 54 -2.93 -5.81 -21.14
N ARG A 55 -1.63 -6.04 -21.34
CA ARG A 55 -1.06 -7.28 -21.89
C ARG A 55 0.28 -7.58 -21.21
N PRO A 56 0.27 -8.03 -19.95
CA PRO A 56 1.52 -8.38 -19.26
C PRO A 56 2.21 -9.53 -19.99
N ASP A 57 3.54 -9.46 -20.07
CA ASP A 57 4.36 -10.57 -20.51
C ASP A 57 4.49 -11.59 -19.38
N LEU A 58 3.96 -12.80 -19.59
CA LEU A 58 3.96 -13.87 -18.59
C LEU A 58 5.32 -14.59 -18.49
N GLU A 59 6.21 -14.39 -19.47
CA GLU A 59 7.58 -14.88 -19.43
C GLU A 59 8.48 -13.93 -18.63
N GLU A 60 8.12 -12.64 -18.53
CA GLU A 60 8.88 -11.59 -17.82
C GLU A 60 8.19 -11.07 -16.54
N LEU A 61 7.56 -11.97 -15.79
CA LEU A 61 6.97 -11.64 -14.49
C LEU A 61 8.05 -11.26 -13.46
N PRO A 62 7.73 -10.39 -12.48
CA PRO A 62 8.64 -10.10 -11.37
C PRO A 62 9.12 -11.39 -10.69
N PRO A 63 10.38 -11.42 -10.22
CA PRO A 63 10.87 -12.52 -9.39
C PRO A 63 9.94 -12.76 -8.20
N ALA A 64 9.49 -13.99 -8.02
CA ALA A 64 8.68 -14.37 -6.86
C ALA A 64 9.60 -14.81 -5.72
N LEU A 65 9.42 -14.20 -4.56
CA LEU A 65 10.22 -14.41 -3.37
C LEU A 65 9.43 -15.21 -2.34
N ASP A 66 10.13 -16.04 -1.58
CA ASP A 66 9.53 -16.76 -0.47
C ASP A 66 9.22 -15.79 0.67
N GLU A 67 8.13 -16.03 1.39
CA GLU A 67 7.67 -15.11 2.43
C GLU A 67 8.65 -14.96 3.59
N ASP A 68 9.48 -15.99 3.85
CA ASP A 68 10.55 -16.00 4.84
C ASP A 68 11.95 -16.05 4.17
N GLY A 69 12.03 -15.54 2.93
CA GLY A 69 13.24 -15.53 2.13
C GLY A 69 14.35 -14.60 2.68
N PRO A 70 15.60 -14.80 2.23
CA PRO A 70 16.75 -14.05 2.71
C PRO A 70 16.66 -12.55 2.45
N GLU A 71 15.96 -12.11 1.40
CA GLU A 71 15.76 -10.71 1.06
C GLU A 71 15.01 -9.96 2.16
N LEU A 72 13.92 -10.56 2.67
CA LEU A 72 13.13 -9.97 3.76
C LEU A 72 13.89 -10.04 5.09
N ALA A 73 14.70 -11.06 5.31
CA ALA A 73 15.57 -11.15 6.50
C ALA A 73 16.62 -10.02 6.53
N VAL A 74 17.24 -9.70 5.40
CA VAL A 74 18.18 -8.57 5.28
C VAL A 74 17.48 -7.25 5.57
N ILE A 75 16.27 -7.04 5.04
CA ILE A 75 15.51 -5.82 5.27
C ILE A 75 15.07 -5.70 6.73
N ALA A 76 14.62 -6.79 7.35
CA ALA A 76 14.30 -6.83 8.77
C ALA A 76 15.51 -6.44 9.62
N ALA A 77 16.67 -7.04 9.37
CA ALA A 77 17.91 -6.69 10.08
C ALA A 77 18.26 -5.19 9.96
N ALA A 78 18.10 -4.60 8.77
CA ALA A 78 18.31 -3.16 8.58
C ALA A 78 17.23 -2.30 9.27
N ALA A 79 15.98 -2.77 9.31
CA ALA A 79 14.86 -2.05 9.91
C ALA A 79 15.09 -1.75 11.40
N GLY A 80 15.67 -2.68 12.16
CA GLY A 80 15.87 -2.48 13.60
C GLY A 80 14.55 -2.12 14.30
N ALA A 81 14.50 -1.02 15.06
CA ALA A 81 13.27 -0.58 15.72
C ALA A 81 12.24 0.10 14.76
N MET A 82 12.62 0.43 13.53
CA MET A 82 11.73 1.10 12.57
C MET A 82 10.68 0.11 12.06
N THR A 83 9.42 0.54 12.03
CA THR A 83 8.35 -0.20 11.35
C THR A 83 8.43 0.06 9.85
N VAL A 84 8.64 -0.98 9.04
CA VAL A 84 8.83 -0.85 7.59
C VAL A 84 7.80 -1.68 6.84
N CYS A 85 7.12 -1.07 5.88
CA CYS A 85 6.22 -1.77 4.95
C CYS A 85 6.89 -1.91 3.57
N VAL A 86 6.91 -3.13 3.02
CA VAL A 86 7.63 -3.51 1.80
C VAL A 86 6.69 -4.26 0.86
N GLY A 87 6.61 -3.84 -0.41
CA GLY A 87 5.85 -4.53 -1.46
C GLY A 87 6.74 -5.46 -2.30
N TYR A 88 6.24 -6.65 -2.64
CA TYR A 88 6.96 -7.68 -3.38
C TYR A 88 6.02 -8.66 -4.10
N THR A 89 6.57 -9.48 -4.99
CA THR A 89 5.86 -10.64 -5.52
C THR A 89 6.13 -11.84 -4.63
N GLU A 90 5.09 -12.35 -3.97
CA GLU A 90 5.17 -13.51 -3.11
C GLU A 90 5.00 -14.81 -3.91
N ARG A 91 5.84 -15.79 -3.61
CA ARG A 91 5.70 -17.17 -4.08
C ARG A 91 4.89 -17.99 -3.09
N ALA A 92 3.82 -18.61 -3.56
CA ALA A 92 3.02 -19.55 -2.78
C ALA A 92 2.72 -20.80 -3.61
N ALA A 93 3.52 -21.85 -3.42
CA ALA A 93 3.48 -23.06 -4.24
C ALA A 93 3.58 -22.74 -5.75
N LEU A 94 2.49 -22.98 -6.50
CA LEU A 94 2.43 -22.74 -7.95
C LEU A 94 1.82 -21.38 -8.34
N VAL A 95 1.36 -20.60 -7.36
CA VAL A 95 0.76 -19.29 -7.59
C VAL A 95 1.63 -18.16 -7.07
N ARG A 96 1.39 -16.96 -7.61
CA ARG A 96 2.05 -15.72 -7.21
C ARG A 96 1.01 -14.78 -6.65
N TYR A 97 1.40 -14.00 -5.66
CA TYR A 97 0.59 -12.89 -5.15
C TYR A 97 1.35 -11.59 -5.28
N ASN A 98 0.64 -10.52 -5.64
CA ASN A 98 1.12 -9.18 -5.32
C ASN A 98 0.90 -8.97 -3.81
N ALA A 99 1.98 -8.80 -3.05
CA ALA A 99 1.96 -8.87 -1.60
C ALA A 99 2.75 -7.74 -0.94
N ALA A 100 2.40 -7.46 0.30
CA ALA A 100 3.09 -6.54 1.18
C ALA A 100 3.35 -7.18 2.54
N VAL A 101 4.49 -6.84 3.13
CA VAL A 101 4.85 -7.23 4.50
C VAL A 101 5.18 -6.00 5.31
N CYS A 102 4.70 -5.97 6.56
CA CYS A 102 5.10 -5.01 7.57
C CYS A 102 5.98 -5.72 8.60
N LEU A 103 7.15 -5.17 8.88
CA LEU A 103 8.16 -5.80 9.73
C LEU A 103 8.98 -4.78 10.51
N THR A 104 9.68 -5.29 11.51
CA THR A 104 10.79 -4.63 12.22
C THR A 104 11.98 -5.60 12.25
N GLY A 105 13.07 -5.22 12.91
CA GLY A 105 14.19 -6.12 13.20
C GLY A 105 13.83 -7.30 14.10
N ASP A 106 12.72 -7.22 14.85
CA ASP A 106 12.22 -8.32 15.67
C ASP A 106 11.38 -9.33 14.87
N GLY A 107 11.03 -9.01 13.62
CA GLY A 107 10.32 -9.91 12.71
C GLY A 107 9.09 -9.28 12.05
N VAL A 108 8.28 -10.15 11.45
CA VAL A 108 7.06 -9.77 10.71
C VAL A 108 5.92 -9.44 11.66
N LEU A 109 5.32 -8.27 11.45
CA LEU A 109 4.16 -7.77 12.21
C LEU A 109 2.84 -8.04 11.47
N GLY A 110 2.86 -8.03 10.14
CA GLY A 110 1.68 -8.27 9.33
C GLY A 110 2.01 -8.55 7.87
N ARG A 111 1.12 -9.28 7.19
CA ARG A 111 1.20 -9.59 5.75
C ARG A 111 -0.13 -9.27 5.09
N HIS A 112 -0.08 -8.81 3.85
CA HIS A 112 -1.26 -8.54 3.04
C HIS A 112 -1.03 -9.02 1.61
N ARG A 113 -1.94 -9.83 1.08
CA ARG A 113 -1.99 -10.19 -0.34
C ARG A 113 -3.07 -9.35 -1.00
N LYS A 114 -2.74 -8.67 -2.10
CA LYS A 114 -3.65 -7.75 -2.80
C LYS A 114 -4.94 -8.46 -3.17
N VAL A 115 -6.07 -7.90 -2.74
CA VAL A 115 -7.38 -8.53 -2.92
C VAL A 115 -7.96 -8.12 -4.27
N HIS A 116 -7.96 -6.84 -4.59
CA HIS A 116 -8.52 -6.34 -5.83
C HIS A 116 -7.47 -6.31 -6.94
N GLN A 117 -7.66 -7.18 -7.93
CA GLN A 117 -6.75 -7.32 -9.07
C GLN A 117 -7.26 -6.50 -10.26
N PRO A 118 -6.53 -5.45 -10.71
CA PRO A 118 -6.85 -4.82 -11.99
C PRO A 118 -6.57 -5.79 -13.15
N ALA A 119 -7.15 -5.51 -14.33
CA ALA A 119 -7.25 -6.47 -15.44
C ALA A 119 -5.96 -7.27 -15.70
N GLY A 120 -4.84 -6.63 -16.08
CA GLY A 120 -3.59 -7.33 -16.37
C GLY A 120 -2.98 -8.06 -15.18
N GLU A 121 -3.11 -7.53 -13.96
CA GLU A 121 -2.59 -8.21 -12.76
C GLU A 121 -3.28 -9.56 -12.53
N SER A 122 -4.58 -9.68 -12.83
CA SER A 122 -5.31 -10.95 -12.68
C SER A 122 -4.80 -12.11 -13.54
N LEU A 123 -3.97 -11.81 -14.56
CA LEU A 123 -3.29 -12.82 -15.39
C LEU A 123 -1.96 -13.29 -14.76
N ALA A 124 -1.37 -12.48 -13.90
CA ALA A 124 -0.06 -12.71 -13.29
C ALA A 124 -0.15 -13.18 -11.82
N TYR A 125 -1.20 -12.76 -11.11
CA TYR A 125 -1.36 -12.94 -9.67
C TYR A 125 -2.72 -13.51 -9.30
N ALA A 126 -2.71 -14.34 -8.26
CA ALA A 126 -3.92 -14.71 -7.54
C ALA A 126 -4.36 -13.56 -6.61
N ALA A 127 -5.66 -13.50 -6.31
CA ALA A 127 -6.22 -12.54 -5.37
C ALA A 127 -6.04 -13.02 -3.92
N GLY A 128 -5.70 -12.09 -3.02
CA GLY A 128 -5.87 -12.28 -1.59
C GLY A 128 -7.34 -12.41 -1.20
N ASP A 129 -7.60 -12.80 0.04
CA ASP A 129 -8.94 -13.20 0.51
C ASP A 129 -9.48 -12.34 1.67
N ARG A 130 -8.69 -11.42 2.22
CA ARG A 130 -9.06 -10.65 3.40
C ARG A 130 -8.32 -9.32 3.52
N PHE A 131 -8.88 -8.46 4.35
CA PHE A 131 -8.21 -7.28 4.91
C PHE A 131 -8.15 -7.44 6.42
N SER A 132 -6.96 -7.31 7.01
CA SER A 132 -6.76 -7.47 8.45
C SER A 132 -5.79 -6.44 8.99
N ALA A 133 -6.15 -5.81 10.09
CA ALA A 133 -5.28 -4.91 10.84
C ALA A 133 -4.43 -5.70 11.85
N PHE A 134 -3.28 -5.15 12.20
CA PHE A 134 -2.31 -5.77 13.10
C PHE A 134 -1.63 -4.69 13.96
N ASP A 135 -1.10 -5.11 15.10
CA ASP A 135 -0.46 -4.22 16.05
C ASP A 135 1.01 -4.00 15.68
N THR A 136 1.47 -2.77 15.85
CA THR A 136 2.87 -2.37 15.61
C THR A 136 3.34 -1.41 16.69
N PRO A 137 4.66 -1.16 16.82
CA PRO A 137 5.17 -0.16 17.75
C PRO A 137 4.62 1.26 17.53
N VAL A 138 4.17 1.58 16.31
CA VAL A 138 3.60 2.89 15.95
C VAL A 138 2.07 2.93 15.99
N GLY A 139 1.43 1.82 16.39
CA GLY A 139 -0.01 1.66 16.55
C GLY A 139 -0.63 0.61 15.65
N ARG A 140 -1.93 0.36 15.86
CA ARG A 140 -2.67 -0.63 15.06
C ARG A 140 -2.88 -0.13 13.64
N MET A 141 -2.44 -0.91 12.67
CA MET A 141 -2.45 -0.50 11.25
C MET A 141 -2.94 -1.59 10.32
N GLY A 142 -3.32 -1.18 9.11
CA GLY A 142 -3.63 -2.08 8.00
C GLY A 142 -2.86 -1.70 6.74
N MET A 143 -2.80 -2.62 5.78
CA MET A 143 -2.16 -2.38 4.48
C MET A 143 -3.18 -2.48 3.34
N LEU A 144 -3.01 -1.62 2.35
CA LEU A 144 -3.69 -1.68 1.06
C LEU A 144 -2.61 -1.71 -0.03
N ILE A 145 -2.82 -2.51 -1.06
CA ILE A 145 -1.94 -2.50 -2.23
C ILE A 145 -2.66 -1.86 -3.40
N ASP A 146 -2.16 -0.69 -3.80
CA ASP A 146 -2.47 0.03 -5.04
C ASP A 146 -3.99 0.09 -5.33
N TYR A 147 -4.49 -0.78 -6.21
CA TYR A 147 -5.89 -0.83 -6.63
C TYR A 147 -6.89 -1.09 -5.49
N ASP A 148 -6.46 -1.73 -4.38
CA ASP A 148 -7.30 -1.93 -3.19
C ASP A 148 -7.93 -0.62 -2.69
N LYS A 149 -7.20 0.50 -2.76
CA LYS A 149 -7.69 1.80 -2.27
C LYS A 149 -8.83 2.40 -3.09
N THR A 150 -9.08 1.88 -4.29
CA THR A 150 -10.23 2.27 -5.13
C THR A 150 -11.55 1.85 -4.47
N PHE A 151 -11.53 0.80 -3.66
CA PHE A 151 -12.70 0.18 -3.04
C PHE A 151 -12.87 0.69 -1.60
N PRO A 152 -13.90 1.50 -1.29
CA PRO A 152 -14.12 2.02 0.06
C PRO A 152 -14.20 0.93 1.13
N GLU A 153 -14.73 -0.24 0.77
CA GLU A 153 -14.90 -1.42 1.63
C GLU A 153 -13.58 -1.91 2.20
N ALA A 154 -12.49 -1.81 1.44
CA ALA A 154 -11.16 -2.27 1.86
C ALA A 154 -10.67 -1.46 3.07
N ALA A 155 -10.61 -0.13 2.94
CA ALA A 155 -10.22 0.75 4.05
C ALA A 155 -11.22 0.71 5.21
N ARG A 156 -12.52 0.60 4.92
CA ARG A 156 -13.56 0.46 5.94
C ARG A 156 -13.37 -0.79 6.79
N THR A 157 -13.03 -1.91 6.16
CA THR A 157 -12.80 -3.18 6.87
C THR A 157 -11.61 -3.06 7.81
N LEU A 158 -10.50 -2.48 7.35
CA LEU A 158 -9.32 -2.24 8.20
C LEU A 158 -9.64 -1.30 9.38
N ALA A 159 -10.37 -0.23 9.14
CA ALA A 159 -10.74 0.73 10.19
C ALA A 159 -11.71 0.13 11.23
N LEU A 160 -12.63 -0.75 10.80
CA LEU A 160 -13.51 -1.51 11.70
C LEU A 160 -12.74 -2.57 12.51
N ASP A 161 -11.66 -3.11 11.96
CA ASP A 161 -10.65 -3.92 12.69
C ASP A 161 -9.71 -3.04 13.55
N GLY A 162 -10.06 -1.77 13.80
CA GLY A 162 -9.34 -0.91 14.72
C GLY A 162 -8.06 -0.28 14.16
N ALA A 163 -7.79 -0.40 12.85
CA ALA A 163 -6.68 0.34 12.26
C ALA A 163 -6.87 1.85 12.45
N ARG A 164 -5.83 2.52 12.96
CA ARG A 164 -5.71 3.99 13.02
C ARG A 164 -4.78 4.53 11.94
N ILE A 165 -3.94 3.65 11.39
CA ILE A 165 -3.01 3.93 10.30
C ILE A 165 -3.32 2.98 9.14
N ILE A 166 -3.32 3.48 7.92
CA ILE A 166 -3.35 2.66 6.70
C ILE A 166 -2.10 2.96 5.87
N ALA A 167 -1.31 1.94 5.58
CA ALA A 167 -0.24 2.01 4.59
C ALA A 167 -0.79 1.61 3.22
N ALA A 168 -0.86 2.55 2.28
CA ALA A 168 -1.24 2.33 0.90
C ALA A 168 0.02 2.24 0.02
N LEU A 169 0.48 1.01 -0.20
CA LEU A 169 1.65 0.74 -1.04
C LEU A 169 1.20 0.73 -2.49
N SER A 170 1.70 1.66 -3.33
CA SER A 170 1.19 1.79 -4.70
C SER A 170 2.26 1.60 -5.78
N ALA A 171 1.80 1.17 -6.95
CA ALA A 171 2.47 1.24 -8.23
C ALA A 171 1.48 1.82 -9.24
N TRP A 172 1.04 3.06 -8.98
CA TRP A 172 -0.06 3.71 -9.68
C TRP A 172 0.47 4.56 -10.85
N PRO A 173 0.23 4.17 -12.12
CA PRO A 173 0.69 4.90 -13.28
C PRO A 173 -0.26 6.04 -13.67
N ALA A 174 0.25 6.94 -14.50
CA ALA A 174 -0.58 7.81 -15.33
C ALA A 174 -1.47 6.97 -16.25
N SER A 175 -2.54 7.59 -16.77
CA SER A 175 -3.44 6.96 -17.71
C SER A 175 -2.68 6.28 -18.86
N VAL A 176 -3.05 5.02 -19.14
CA VAL A 176 -2.50 4.23 -20.25
C VAL A 176 -3.20 4.58 -21.56
N THR A 177 -4.51 4.88 -21.51
CA THR A 177 -5.36 5.09 -22.70
C THR A 177 -5.60 6.55 -23.05
N ASP A 178 -5.43 7.47 -22.10
CA ASP A 178 -5.71 8.90 -22.26
C ASP A 178 -4.76 9.72 -21.39
N ARG A 179 -3.48 9.68 -21.76
CA ARG A 179 -2.40 10.29 -20.98
C ARG A 179 -2.36 11.80 -21.20
N ALA A 180 -2.45 12.57 -20.11
CA ALA A 180 -2.25 14.01 -20.20
C ALA A 180 -0.78 14.36 -20.49
N SER A 181 -0.54 15.49 -21.15
CA SER A 181 0.82 16.00 -21.42
C SER A 181 1.61 16.29 -20.15
N LYS A 182 0.92 16.70 -19.08
CA LYS A 182 1.48 16.93 -17.74
C LYS A 182 0.84 15.95 -16.76
N LEU A 183 1.67 15.25 -15.99
CA LEU A 183 1.21 14.26 -14.99
C LEU A 183 0.21 14.85 -13.99
N ALA A 184 0.41 16.10 -13.56
CA ALA A 184 -0.49 16.78 -12.62
C ALA A 184 -1.92 16.98 -13.16
N ASN A 185 -2.10 16.94 -14.48
CA ASN A 185 -3.40 17.07 -15.13
C ASN A 185 -3.97 15.71 -15.56
N ASP A 186 -3.25 14.62 -15.31
CA ASP A 186 -3.69 13.28 -15.69
C ASP A 186 -4.82 12.82 -14.78
N ARG A 187 -5.84 12.18 -15.37
CA ARG A 187 -6.98 11.65 -14.61
C ARG A 187 -6.53 10.72 -13.50
N GLN A 188 -5.52 9.88 -13.75
CA GLN A 188 -5.02 8.95 -12.74
C GLN A 188 -4.30 9.66 -11.60
N SER A 189 -3.64 10.79 -11.87
CA SER A 189 -3.08 11.63 -10.80
C SER A 189 -4.16 12.19 -9.88
N ARG A 190 -5.28 12.65 -10.44
CA ARG A 190 -6.41 13.14 -9.64
C ARG A 190 -7.03 12.02 -8.81
N LEU A 191 -7.22 10.83 -9.40
CA LEU A 191 -7.80 9.69 -8.70
C LEU A 191 -6.89 9.18 -7.57
N PHE A 192 -5.58 9.17 -7.80
CA PHE A 192 -4.59 8.81 -6.78
C PHE A 192 -4.73 9.69 -5.52
N ASP A 193 -4.74 11.02 -5.69
CA ASP A 193 -4.96 11.96 -4.59
C ASP A 193 -6.36 11.83 -3.96
N LEU A 194 -7.41 11.69 -4.78
CA LEU A 194 -8.79 11.63 -4.33
C LEU A 194 -9.07 10.40 -3.47
N TYR A 195 -8.61 9.22 -3.91
CA TYR A 195 -8.81 8.00 -3.15
C TYR A 195 -8.08 8.03 -1.83
N ASP A 196 -6.82 8.50 -1.79
CA ASP A 196 -6.07 8.62 -0.54
C ASP A 196 -6.79 9.54 0.46
N ALA A 197 -7.28 10.69 0.01
CA ALA A 197 -8.06 11.63 0.84
C ALA A 197 -9.38 11.01 1.32
N ALA A 198 -10.13 10.36 0.43
CA ALA A 198 -11.41 9.76 0.75
C ALA A 198 -11.28 8.60 1.75
N ARG A 199 -10.31 7.69 1.53
CA ARG A 199 -10.06 6.54 2.41
C ARG A 199 -9.66 7.00 3.82
N ALA A 200 -8.89 8.08 3.94
CA ALA A 200 -8.54 8.67 5.24
C ALA A 200 -9.77 9.31 5.91
N ALA A 201 -10.48 10.20 5.20
CA ALA A 201 -11.57 10.99 5.75
C ALA A 201 -12.80 10.16 6.16
N GLU A 202 -13.24 9.24 5.31
CA GLU A 202 -14.46 8.47 5.57
C GLU A 202 -14.30 7.50 6.75
N ASN A 203 -13.06 7.08 7.03
CA ASN A 203 -12.70 6.15 8.11
C ASN A 203 -12.08 6.84 9.33
N GLN A 204 -11.77 8.14 9.22
CA GLN A 204 -11.10 8.94 10.25
C GLN A 204 -9.81 8.25 10.71
N VAL A 205 -8.91 7.98 9.77
CA VAL A 205 -7.61 7.33 9.97
C VAL A 205 -6.49 8.14 9.32
N VAL A 206 -5.25 7.94 9.77
CA VAL A 206 -4.06 8.45 9.07
C VAL A 206 -3.73 7.51 7.92
N LEU A 207 -3.44 8.03 6.74
CA LEU A 207 -3.06 7.23 5.57
C LEU A 207 -1.68 7.65 5.04
N LEU A 208 -0.76 6.70 4.93
CA LEU A 208 0.55 6.87 4.30
C LEU A 208 0.49 6.24 2.91
N SER A 209 0.65 7.05 1.87
CA SER A 209 0.56 6.61 0.47
C SER A 209 1.94 6.72 -0.18
N SER A 210 2.51 5.58 -0.54
CA SER A 210 3.78 5.48 -1.28
C SER A 210 3.50 5.18 -2.75
N ASN A 211 4.46 5.44 -3.63
CA ASN A 211 4.29 5.12 -5.05
C ASN A 211 5.60 4.96 -5.81
N HIS A 212 5.54 4.27 -6.94
CA HIS A 212 6.64 4.28 -7.90
C HIS A 212 6.85 5.65 -8.56
N THR A 213 8.04 5.85 -9.10
CA THR A 213 8.40 7.00 -9.98
C THR A 213 9.04 6.48 -11.26
N GLY A 214 9.10 7.32 -12.29
CA GLY A 214 9.80 6.96 -13.52
C GLY A 214 8.93 6.12 -14.47
N VAL A 215 9.57 5.27 -15.26
CA VAL A 215 8.92 4.48 -16.32
C VAL A 215 9.37 3.03 -16.22
N THR A 216 8.41 2.11 -16.27
CA THR A 216 8.63 0.66 -16.37
C THR A 216 7.75 0.13 -17.48
N GLY A 217 8.36 -0.44 -18.53
CA GLY A 217 7.62 -0.83 -19.75
C GLY A 217 6.82 0.33 -20.33
N SER A 218 5.50 0.14 -20.50
CA SER A 218 4.58 1.15 -21.03
C SER A 218 4.04 2.11 -19.95
N LEU A 219 4.30 1.81 -18.68
CA LEU A 219 3.75 2.51 -17.52
C LEU A 219 4.66 3.66 -17.07
N ARG A 220 4.07 4.84 -16.89
CA ARG A 220 4.74 6.02 -16.33
C ARG A 220 4.15 6.32 -14.96
N PHE A 221 4.92 6.15 -13.90
CA PHE A 221 4.43 6.31 -12.52
C PHE A 221 4.38 7.76 -12.06
N LEU A 222 3.42 8.02 -11.18
CA LEU A 222 3.09 9.38 -10.75
C LEU A 222 4.06 9.94 -9.70
N GLY A 223 4.71 9.09 -8.90
CA GLY A 223 5.29 9.50 -7.63
C GLY A 223 4.18 9.94 -6.66
N GLN A 224 4.28 11.17 -6.16
CA GLN A 224 3.28 11.82 -5.31
C GLN A 224 3.03 11.11 -3.98
N ALA A 225 4.08 10.51 -3.40
CA ALA A 225 3.98 9.96 -2.06
C ALA A 225 3.53 11.04 -1.07
N LYS A 226 2.73 10.66 -0.08
CA LYS A 226 2.07 11.61 0.83
C LYS A 226 1.64 10.97 2.13
N ILE A 227 1.43 11.82 3.13
CA ILE A 227 0.76 11.48 4.38
C ILE A 227 -0.52 12.30 4.45
N VAL A 228 -1.63 11.62 4.69
CA VAL A 228 -2.98 12.18 4.74
C VAL A 228 -3.53 12.01 6.14
N GLY A 229 -4.01 13.11 6.72
CA GLY A 229 -4.61 13.11 8.04
C GLY A 229 -6.09 12.65 8.02
N PRO A 230 -6.69 12.45 9.20
CA PRO A 230 -8.03 11.86 9.33
C PRO A 230 -9.17 12.69 8.76
N GLY A 231 -8.94 13.96 8.39
CA GLY A 231 -9.91 14.81 7.68
C GLY A 231 -9.76 14.76 6.15
N GLY A 232 -8.80 13.98 5.63
CA GLY A 232 -8.47 13.91 4.19
C GLY A 232 -7.48 14.98 3.73
N GLU A 233 -6.95 15.80 4.63
CA GLU A 233 -5.93 16.79 4.35
C GLU A 233 -4.56 16.15 4.14
N VAL A 234 -3.82 16.63 3.14
CA VAL A 234 -2.44 16.17 2.91
C VAL A 234 -1.48 16.95 3.79
N LEU A 235 -0.88 16.28 4.77
CA LEU A 235 0.04 16.86 5.75
C LEU A 235 1.42 17.11 5.16
N CYS A 236 1.91 16.18 4.34
CA CYS A 236 3.14 16.34 3.57
C CYS A 236 3.07 15.51 2.29
N ARG A 237 3.83 15.91 1.26
CA ARG A 237 3.88 15.18 -0.02
C ARG A 237 5.18 15.39 -0.80
N THR A 238 5.50 14.43 -1.66
CA THR A 238 6.43 14.61 -2.78
C THR A 238 5.67 15.08 -4.04
N ARG A 239 6.42 15.35 -5.11
CA ARG A 239 5.88 15.57 -6.46
C ARG A 239 6.12 14.31 -7.31
N ASP A 240 6.46 14.48 -8.58
CA ASP A 240 6.68 13.40 -9.55
C ASP A 240 8.06 12.73 -9.46
N LYS A 241 9.01 13.36 -8.77
CA LYS A 241 10.37 12.83 -8.57
C LYS A 241 10.48 12.00 -7.30
N GLY A 242 11.53 11.16 -7.26
CA GLY A 242 11.86 10.36 -6.08
C GLY A 242 12.14 11.21 -4.85
N GLY A 243 11.69 10.74 -3.68
CA GLY A 243 11.86 11.42 -2.40
C GLY A 243 10.95 10.85 -1.32
N LEU A 244 11.10 11.35 -0.10
CA LEU A 244 10.32 10.95 1.07
C LEU A 244 9.36 12.08 1.46
N ALA A 245 8.06 11.80 1.46
CA ALA A 245 7.09 12.63 2.18
C ALA A 245 7.20 12.26 3.67
N CYS A 246 7.52 13.22 4.53
CA CYS A 246 7.81 12.95 5.93
C CYS A 246 7.30 14.08 6.82
N CYS A 247 6.64 13.72 7.91
CA CYS A 247 6.22 14.64 8.97
C CYS A 247 6.11 13.92 10.31
N ASP A 248 6.18 14.69 11.39
CA ASP A 248 5.85 14.22 12.73
C ASP A 248 4.33 14.26 12.92
N ILE A 249 3.75 13.22 13.52
CA ILE A 249 2.30 13.11 13.74
C ILE A 249 1.99 12.35 15.03
N ASP A 250 1.10 12.90 15.84
CA ASP A 250 0.45 12.16 16.93
C ASP A 250 -0.81 11.49 16.37
N VAL A 251 -0.66 10.24 15.93
CA VAL A 251 -1.73 9.48 15.27
C VAL A 251 -2.95 9.36 16.17
N ASP A 252 -2.73 9.11 17.47
CA ASP A 252 -3.82 8.94 18.41
C ASP A 252 -4.58 10.25 18.62
N ALA A 253 -3.85 11.34 18.87
CA ALA A 253 -4.46 12.64 19.07
C ALA A 253 -5.22 13.12 17.81
N GLU A 254 -4.69 12.92 16.60
CA GLU A 254 -5.36 13.34 15.37
C GLU A 254 -6.61 12.51 15.09
N VAL A 255 -6.56 11.19 15.26
CA VAL A 255 -7.73 10.33 15.07
C VAL A 255 -8.79 10.60 16.14
N ASP A 256 -8.40 10.79 17.41
CA ASP A 256 -9.34 11.13 18.50
C ASP A 256 -9.98 12.51 18.27
N ARG A 257 -9.20 13.48 17.78
CA ARG A 257 -9.68 14.81 17.40
C ARG A 257 -10.75 14.71 16.31
N ALA A 258 -10.49 13.94 15.26
CA ALA A 258 -11.45 13.73 14.17
C ALA A 258 -12.72 13.04 14.66
N ARG A 259 -12.59 12.07 15.58
CA ARG A 259 -13.69 11.28 16.16
C ARG A 259 -14.37 11.93 17.37
N ARG A 260 -14.07 13.20 17.67
CA ARG A 260 -14.55 13.87 18.90
C ARG A 260 -16.06 14.10 18.90
N VAL A 261 -16.64 14.41 17.75
CA VAL A 261 -18.08 14.70 17.60
C VAL A 261 -18.74 13.67 16.71
N LEU A 262 -18.24 13.53 15.48
CA LEU A 262 -18.73 12.55 14.52
C LEU A 262 -17.85 11.30 14.60
N ARG A 263 -18.46 10.16 14.89
CA ARG A 263 -17.80 8.86 14.95
C ARG A 263 -18.31 8.01 13.82
N HIS A 264 -17.78 8.25 12.62
CA HIS A 264 -18.28 7.68 11.37
C HIS A 264 -18.34 6.14 11.37
N LEU A 265 -17.52 5.46 12.17
CA LEU A 265 -17.56 4.00 12.28
C LEU A 265 -18.77 3.51 13.11
N ASP A 266 -19.11 4.24 14.18
CA ASP A 266 -20.19 3.88 15.12
C ASP A 266 -21.57 4.34 14.61
N GLU A 267 -21.60 5.40 13.82
CA GLU A 267 -22.82 5.99 13.24
C GLU A 267 -23.29 5.24 11.97
N ARG A 268 -22.59 4.18 11.57
CA ARG A 268 -22.99 3.33 10.45
C ARG A 268 -24.36 2.71 10.70
N ARG A 269 -25.00 2.32 9.61
CA ARG A 269 -26.26 1.56 9.61
C ARG A 269 -26.08 0.23 8.88
N PRO A 270 -25.32 -0.73 9.44
CA PRO A 270 -25.02 -2.01 8.77
C PRO A 270 -26.28 -2.78 8.39
N ASP A 271 -27.37 -2.62 9.13
CA ASP A 271 -28.69 -3.17 8.86
C ASP A 271 -29.28 -2.76 7.50
N THR A 272 -28.81 -1.64 6.94
CA THR A 272 -29.30 -1.08 5.66
C THR A 272 -28.40 -1.41 4.47
N TYR A 273 -27.21 -1.95 4.71
CA TYR A 273 -26.25 -2.22 3.64
C TYR A 273 -26.62 -3.55 2.98
N HIS A 274 -26.86 -3.52 1.66
CA HIS A 274 -27.11 -4.75 0.90
C HIS A 274 -25.85 -5.64 0.94
N SER A 275 -25.95 -6.82 1.54
CA SER A 275 -24.89 -7.82 1.43
C SER A 275 -25.04 -8.56 0.10
N GLN A 276 -24.03 -8.47 -0.76
CA GLN A 276 -23.82 -9.50 -1.77
C GLN A 276 -22.83 -10.51 -1.19
N ALA A 277 -23.30 -11.40 -0.33
CA ALA A 277 -22.59 -12.66 -0.13
C ALA A 277 -22.76 -13.47 -1.43
N SER A 278 -21.65 -13.84 -2.04
CA SER A 278 -21.52 -14.56 -3.31
C SER A 278 -22.57 -15.67 -3.47
N LYS A 279 -23.25 -15.70 -4.61
CA LYS A 279 -24.06 -16.87 -5.02
C LYS A 279 -23.16 -18.10 -5.00
N GLU A 280 -23.42 -19.04 -4.10
CA GLU A 280 -22.96 -20.41 -4.26
C GLU A 280 -23.47 -20.92 -5.61
N THR A 281 -22.56 -21.17 -6.53
CA THR A 281 -22.86 -21.92 -7.75
C THR A 281 -23.20 -23.35 -7.33
N THR A 282 -24.46 -23.63 -7.04
CA THR A 282 -24.98 -24.99 -7.05
C THR A 282 -24.82 -25.55 -8.46
N CYS A 283 -23.77 -26.32 -8.68
CA CYS A 283 -23.69 -27.25 -9.80
C CYS A 283 -24.82 -28.26 -9.65
N VAL A 284 -25.89 -28.08 -10.42
CA VAL A 284 -26.85 -29.15 -10.68
C VAL A 284 -26.27 -29.98 -11.81
N SER A 285 -25.77 -31.18 -11.49
CA SER A 285 -25.40 -32.19 -12.48
C SER A 285 -26.66 -32.65 -13.22
N PRO A 286 -26.67 -32.73 -14.56
CA PRO A 286 -27.73 -33.44 -15.26
C PRO A 286 -27.48 -34.95 -15.16
N SER A 287 -28.56 -35.65 -14.82
CA SER A 287 -28.77 -37.09 -14.83
C SER A 287 -28.50 -37.75 -16.18
#